data_AF-A0A3B9GIC1-F1
#
_entry.id   AF-A0A3B9GIC1-F1
#
_cell.length_a   1.000
_cell.length_b   1.000
_cell.length_c   1.000
_cell.angle_alpha   90.00
_cell.angle_beta   90.00
_cell.angle_gamma   90.00
#
_symmetry.space_group_name_H-M   'P 1'
#
loop_
_entity.id
_entity.type
_entity.pdbx_description
1 polymer ?
#
loop_
_entity_poly.entity_id
_entity_poly.type
_entity_poly.pdbx_seq_one_letter_code
_entity_poly.pdbx_strand_id
1 'polypeptide(L)'
;MIDDSDLRGLGAADARAYIFEFLTTLKATERELAGLGEEISSWTKRVALAAANGAAELETAARARLAELEAKQTTLNAEKAELAYKISRMKEKLPLISASERSVDADLLLAQLQMATGEALDPLADAGAPPASSTAASIDALGANDALAELKRKLSLDNTGKD
;
A
#
# COMPACT_ATOMS: atom_id res chain seq x y z
N MET A 1 -18.47 -2.21 -2.87
CA MET A 1 -17.95 -1.91 -4.23
C MET A 1 -16.45 -2.10 -4.16
N ILE A 2 -15.91 -3.06 -4.90
CA ILE A 2 -14.46 -3.33 -4.94
C ILE A 2 -13.82 -2.15 -5.70
N ASP A 3 -12.84 -1.49 -5.10
CA ASP A 3 -12.11 -0.41 -5.75
C ASP A 3 -11.05 -1.03 -6.68
N ASP A 4 -11.31 -1.04 -7.99
CA ASP A 4 -10.35 -1.54 -9.00
C ASP A 4 -9.02 -0.76 -9.01
N SER A 5 -8.94 0.36 -8.28
CA SER A 5 -7.70 1.11 -8.09
C SER A 5 -6.92 0.67 -6.84
N ASP A 6 -7.38 -0.36 -6.13
CA ASP A 6 -6.71 -0.88 -4.94
C ASP A 6 -5.53 -1.78 -5.33
N LEU A 7 -4.35 -1.42 -4.82
CA LEU A 7 -3.09 -2.12 -5.06
C LEU A 7 -2.61 -2.84 -3.79
N ARG A 8 -3.43 -2.89 -2.74
CA ARG A 8 -3.07 -3.54 -1.48
C ARG A 8 -2.79 -5.02 -1.68
N GLY A 9 -1.69 -5.50 -1.10
CA GLY A 9 -1.27 -6.90 -1.19
C GLY A 9 -0.49 -7.25 -2.46
N LEU A 10 -0.32 -6.31 -3.40
CA LEU A 10 0.57 -6.48 -4.54
C LEU A 10 1.97 -5.95 -4.21
N GLY A 11 3.00 -6.69 -4.64
CA GLY A 11 4.36 -6.17 -4.67
C GLY A 11 4.51 -5.08 -5.74
N ALA A 12 5.57 -4.26 -5.68
CA ALA A 12 5.74 -3.13 -6.60
C ALA A 12 5.92 -3.58 -8.06
N ALA A 13 6.45 -4.79 -8.30
CA ALA A 13 6.52 -5.38 -9.63
C ALA A 13 5.12 -5.73 -10.16
N ASP A 14 4.32 -6.44 -9.36
CA ASP A 14 2.97 -6.86 -9.74
C ASP A 14 2.01 -5.66 -9.86
N ALA A 15 2.14 -4.67 -8.99
CA ALA A 15 1.40 -3.41 -9.08
C ALA A 15 1.71 -2.65 -10.37
N ARG A 16 2.97 -2.66 -10.86
CA ARG A 16 3.33 -2.07 -12.16
C ARG A 16 2.73 -2.85 -13.32
N ALA A 17 2.78 -4.18 -13.27
CA ALA A 17 2.17 -5.04 -14.28
C ALA A 17 0.65 -4.80 -14.36
N TYR A 18 -0.01 -4.71 -13.21
CA TYR A 18 -1.43 -4.38 -13.14
C TYR A 18 -1.75 -3.01 -13.75
N ILE A 19 -0.98 -1.96 -13.42
CA ILE A 19 -1.13 -0.63 -14.04
C ILE A 19 -0.93 -0.70 -15.56
N PHE A 20 -0.03 -1.58 -16.04
CA PHE A 20 0.23 -1.74 -17.47
C PHE A 20 -0.99 -2.28 -18.22
N GLU A 21 -1.77 -3.20 -17.64
CA GLU A 21 -3.02 -3.68 -18.23
C GLU A 21 -4.07 -2.57 -18.41
N PHE A 22 -4.14 -1.62 -17.48
CA PHE A 22 -5.01 -0.46 -17.64
C PHE A 22 -4.48 0.49 -18.71
N LEU A 23 -3.16 0.65 -18.82
CA LEU A 23 -2.53 1.47 -19.86
C LEU A 23 -2.73 0.88 -21.27
N THR A 24 -2.63 -0.44 -21.43
CA THR A 24 -2.90 -1.10 -22.73
C THR A 24 -4.36 -0.93 -23.12
N THR A 25 -5.27 -1.11 -22.17
CA THR A 25 -6.71 -0.86 -22.38
C THR A 25 -6.96 0.59 -22.78
N LEU A 26 -6.41 1.55 -22.04
CA LEU A 26 -6.52 2.99 -22.36
C LEU A 26 -6.03 3.28 -23.79
N LYS A 27 -4.90 2.69 -24.20
CA LYS A 27 -4.35 2.87 -25.55
C LYS A 27 -5.22 2.22 -26.63
N ALA A 28 -5.83 1.09 -26.35
CA ALA A 28 -6.80 0.47 -27.25
C ALA A 28 -8.04 1.37 -27.43
N THR A 29 -8.61 1.88 -26.33
CA THR A 29 -9.74 2.82 -26.34
C THR A 29 -9.39 4.11 -27.11
N GLU A 30 -8.19 4.66 -26.94
CA GLU A 30 -7.71 5.83 -27.68
C GLU A 30 -7.64 5.56 -29.19
N ARG A 31 -7.18 4.38 -29.59
CA ARG A 31 -7.11 3.97 -31.01
C ARG A 31 -8.50 3.80 -31.59
N GLU A 32 -9.43 3.20 -30.84
CA GLU A 32 -10.82 3.05 -31.28
C GLU A 32 -11.51 4.41 -31.46
N LEU A 33 -11.31 5.35 -30.53
CA LEU A 33 -11.79 6.73 -30.65
C LEU A 33 -11.25 7.44 -31.89
N ALA A 34 -9.98 7.23 -32.24
CA ALA A 34 -9.40 7.80 -33.45
C ALA A 34 -10.08 7.23 -34.72
N GLY A 35 -10.29 5.91 -34.77
CA GLY A 35 -11.01 5.26 -35.88
C GLY A 35 -12.47 5.74 -36.00
N LEU A 36 -13.17 5.89 -34.86
CA LEU A 36 -14.52 6.44 -34.84
C LEU A 36 -14.57 7.90 -35.31
N GLY A 37 -13.55 8.71 -35.00
CA GLY A 37 -13.48 10.09 -35.48
C GLY A 37 -13.42 10.16 -37.01
N GLU A 38 -12.68 9.26 -37.65
CA GLU A 38 -12.63 9.14 -39.11
C GLU A 38 -13.98 8.67 -39.67
N GLU A 39 -14.62 7.70 -39.03
CA GLU A 39 -15.90 7.17 -39.45
C GLU A 39 -17.02 8.23 -39.35
N ILE A 40 -17.10 8.94 -38.23
CA ILE A 40 -18.00 10.09 -38.01
C ILE A 40 -17.80 11.14 -39.10
N SER A 41 -16.56 11.54 -39.37
CA SER A 41 -16.24 12.49 -40.45
C SER A 41 -16.75 12.01 -41.82
N SER A 42 -16.62 10.72 -42.11
CA SER A 42 -17.12 10.13 -43.35
C SER A 42 -18.65 10.15 -43.44
N TRP A 43 -19.36 9.83 -42.36
CA TRP A 43 -20.82 9.83 -42.32
C TRP A 43 -21.41 11.23 -42.33
N THR A 44 -20.77 12.20 -41.68
CA THR A 44 -21.15 13.62 -41.78
C THR A 44 -21.12 14.10 -43.23
N LYS A 45 -20.09 13.73 -44.00
CA LYS A 45 -20.02 14.04 -45.44
C LYS A 45 -21.13 13.34 -46.23
N ARG A 46 -21.47 12.09 -45.90
CA ARG A 46 -22.57 11.34 -46.55
C ARG A 46 -23.93 11.95 -46.27
N VAL A 47 -24.20 12.40 -45.05
CA VAL A 47 -25.43 13.13 -44.69
C VAL A 47 -25.53 14.41 -45.52
N ALA A 48 -24.46 15.21 -45.57
CA ALA A 48 -24.45 16.45 -46.35
C ALA A 48 -24.68 16.20 -47.86
N LEU A 49 -24.08 15.13 -48.41
CA LEU A 49 -24.28 14.75 -49.81
C LEU A 49 -25.71 14.29 -50.10
N ALA A 50 -26.31 13.48 -49.20
CA ALA A 50 -27.69 13.04 -49.36
C ALA A 50 -28.68 14.21 -49.30
N ALA A 51 -28.46 15.15 -48.38
CA ALA A 51 -29.25 16.38 -48.27
C ALA A 51 -29.12 17.24 -49.54
N ALA A 52 -27.91 17.44 -50.05
CA ALA A 52 -27.66 18.20 -51.28
C ALA A 52 -28.34 17.60 -52.52
N ASN A 53 -28.47 16.27 -52.56
CA ASN A 53 -29.11 15.54 -53.65
C ASN A 53 -30.63 15.37 -53.46
N GLY A 54 -31.22 15.90 -52.39
CA GLY A 54 -32.65 15.75 -52.09
C GLY A 54 -33.08 14.31 -51.77
N ALA A 55 -32.13 13.43 -51.42
CA ALA A 55 -32.39 12.02 -51.13
C ALA A 55 -32.74 11.83 -49.64
N ALA A 56 -33.95 12.24 -49.26
CA ALA A 56 -34.41 12.32 -47.86
C ALA A 56 -34.30 10.99 -47.08
N GLU A 57 -34.61 9.86 -47.72
CA GLU A 57 -34.49 8.52 -47.09
C GLU A 57 -33.03 8.17 -46.75
N LEU A 58 -32.11 8.46 -47.69
CA LEU A 58 -30.68 8.23 -47.48
C LEU A 58 -30.11 9.17 -46.43
N GLU A 59 -30.56 10.42 -46.42
CA GLU A 59 -30.18 11.39 -45.40
C GLU A 59 -30.60 10.92 -44.01
N THR A 60 -31.86 10.47 -43.86
CA THR A 60 -32.40 9.98 -42.59
C THR A 60 -31.64 8.75 -42.10
N ALA A 61 -31.38 7.78 -42.97
CA ALA A 61 -30.60 6.60 -42.63
C ALA A 61 -29.15 6.94 -42.24
N ALA A 62 -28.50 7.87 -42.97
CA ALA A 62 -27.15 8.32 -42.66
C ALA A 62 -27.07 9.10 -41.34
N ARG A 63 -28.08 9.91 -41.02
CA ARG A 63 -28.19 10.63 -39.74
C ARG A 63 -28.37 9.66 -38.57
N ALA A 64 -29.17 8.61 -38.73
CA ALA A 64 -29.32 7.58 -37.71
C ALA A 64 -27.98 6.89 -37.40
N ARG A 65 -27.21 6.52 -38.44
CA ARG A 65 -25.87 5.95 -38.26
C ARG A 65 -24.88 6.91 -37.63
N LEU A 66 -24.91 8.18 -38.02
CA LEU A 66 -24.08 9.21 -37.41
C LEU A 66 -24.38 9.34 -35.90
N ALA A 67 -25.65 9.36 -35.52
CA ALA A 67 -26.07 9.44 -34.12
C ALA A 67 -25.62 8.21 -33.29
N GLU A 68 -25.69 7.00 -33.87
CA GLU A 68 -25.16 5.79 -33.22
C GLU A 68 -23.64 5.89 -32.97
N LEU A 69 -22.89 6.38 -33.95
CA LEU A 69 -21.44 6.55 -33.83
C LEU A 69 -21.07 7.63 -32.81
N GLU A 70 -21.79 8.75 -32.77
CA GLU A 70 -21.60 9.83 -31.79
C GLU A 70 -21.92 9.36 -30.36
N ALA A 71 -22.97 8.55 -30.19
CA ALA A 71 -23.29 7.93 -28.90
C ALA A 71 -22.19 6.96 -28.44
N LYS A 72 -21.66 6.15 -29.37
CA LYS A 72 -20.51 5.27 -29.10
C LYS A 72 -19.26 6.07 -28.72
N GLN A 73 -18.98 7.16 -29.43
CA GLN A 73 -17.86 8.06 -29.12
C GLN A 73 -17.99 8.67 -27.73
N THR A 74 -19.20 9.07 -27.32
CA THR A 74 -19.44 9.61 -25.98
C THR A 74 -19.16 8.56 -24.91
N THR A 75 -19.62 7.33 -25.12
CA THR A 75 -19.38 6.20 -24.21
C THR A 75 -17.89 5.91 -24.04
N LEU A 76 -17.15 5.80 -25.15
CA LEU A 76 -15.70 5.53 -25.10
C LEU A 76 -14.89 6.69 -24.51
N ASN A 77 -15.34 7.94 -24.69
CA ASN A 77 -14.71 9.08 -24.02
C ASN A 77 -14.90 9.03 -22.49
N ALA A 78 -16.08 8.62 -22.02
CA ALA A 78 -16.32 8.43 -20.60
C ALA A 78 -15.43 7.31 -20.03
N GLU A 79 -15.34 6.18 -20.74
CA GLU A 79 -14.44 5.07 -20.37
C GLU A 79 -12.98 5.49 -20.35
N LYS A 80 -12.52 6.23 -21.36
CA LYS A 80 -11.17 6.80 -21.41
C LYS A 80 -10.87 7.67 -20.18
N ALA A 81 -11.81 8.54 -19.80
CA ALA A 81 -11.66 9.41 -18.65
C ALA A 81 -11.59 8.60 -17.34
N GLU A 82 -12.42 7.57 -17.20
CA GLU A 82 -12.40 6.67 -16.06
C GLU A 82 -11.07 5.90 -15.96
N LEU A 83 -10.60 5.30 -17.06
CA LEU A 83 -9.32 4.60 -17.12
C LEU A 83 -8.16 5.53 -16.76
N ALA A 84 -8.14 6.74 -17.31
CA ALA A 84 -7.11 7.74 -17.00
C ALA A 84 -7.11 8.12 -15.50
N TYR A 85 -8.30 8.28 -14.91
CA TYR A 85 -8.45 8.53 -13.49
C TYR A 85 -7.91 7.37 -12.64
N LYS A 86 -8.33 6.12 -12.93
CA LYS A 86 -7.86 4.92 -12.23
C LYS A 86 -6.34 4.78 -12.32
N ILE A 87 -5.76 4.96 -13.50
CA ILE A 87 -4.31 4.92 -13.71
C ILE A 87 -3.58 5.98 -12.88
N SER A 88 -4.10 7.22 -12.82
CA SER A 88 -3.50 8.27 -12.00
C SER A 88 -3.49 7.88 -10.53
N ARG A 89 -4.62 7.38 -10.01
CA ARG A 89 -4.74 6.93 -8.62
C ARG A 89 -3.80 5.78 -8.29
N MET A 90 -3.66 4.81 -9.19
CA MET A 90 -2.72 3.70 -9.00
C MET A 90 -1.26 4.18 -9.02
N LYS A 91 -0.90 5.11 -9.92
CA LYS A 91 0.45 5.70 -9.98
C LYS A 91 0.80 6.51 -8.72
N GLU A 92 -0.16 7.19 -8.11
CA GLU A 92 0.01 7.89 -6.82
C GLU A 92 0.36 6.92 -5.68
N LYS A 93 -0.21 5.71 -5.68
CA LYS A 93 0.01 4.68 -4.65
C LYS A 93 1.34 3.93 -4.83
N LEU A 94 1.90 3.91 -6.05
CA LEU A 94 3.07 3.09 -6.39
C LEU A 94 4.36 3.43 -5.59
N PRO A 95 4.71 4.71 -5.35
CA PRO A 95 5.87 5.05 -4.53
C PRO A 95 5.76 4.50 -3.10
N LEU A 96 4.56 4.52 -2.52
CA LEU A 96 4.30 4.01 -1.17
C LEU A 96 4.56 2.51 -1.10
N ILE A 97 4.07 1.74 -2.06
CA ILE A 97 4.30 0.29 -2.16
C ILE A 97 5.79 -0.01 -2.33
N SER A 98 6.47 0.73 -3.20
CA SER A 98 7.91 0.56 -3.42
C SER A 98 8.75 0.96 -2.20
N ALA A 99 8.28 1.90 -1.39
CA ALA A 99 8.93 2.27 -0.14
C ALA A 99 8.74 1.17 0.90
N SER A 100 7.52 0.64 1.07
CA SER A 100 7.25 -0.46 2.00
C SER A 100 8.01 -1.75 1.67
N GLU A 101 8.33 -2.02 0.41
CA GLU A 101 9.19 -3.16 0.05
C GLU A 101 10.68 -2.91 0.31
N ARG A 102 11.13 -1.65 0.22
CA ARG A 102 12.54 -1.30 0.42
C ARG A 102 12.89 -0.99 1.87
N SER A 103 11.91 -0.57 2.67
CA SER A 103 12.11 -0.22 4.06
C SER A 103 11.60 -1.35 4.96
N VAL A 104 12.49 -1.82 5.83
CA VAL A 104 12.27 -2.77 6.94
C VAL A 104 12.61 -4.22 6.58
N ASP A 105 13.89 -4.54 6.74
CA ASP A 105 14.29 -5.88 7.19
C ASP A 105 13.83 -6.00 8.66
N ALA A 106 12.76 -6.77 8.87
CA ALA A 106 12.11 -6.91 10.17
C ALA A 106 13.05 -7.52 11.22
N ASP A 107 13.94 -8.42 10.80
CA ASP A 107 14.90 -9.08 11.68
C ASP A 107 16.02 -8.12 12.06
N LEU A 108 16.52 -7.33 11.10
CA LEU A 108 17.48 -6.27 11.40
C LEU A 108 16.89 -5.18 12.31
N LEU A 109 15.64 -4.77 12.08
CA LEU A 109 14.95 -3.79 12.90
C LEU A 109 14.71 -4.32 14.32
N LEU A 110 14.29 -5.58 14.44
CA LEU A 110 14.11 -6.26 15.72
C LEU A 110 15.44 -6.34 16.48
N ALA A 111 16.52 -6.75 15.82
CA ALA A 111 17.85 -6.80 16.41
C ALA A 111 18.32 -5.41 16.88
N GLN A 112 18.08 -4.38 16.08
CA GLN A 112 18.39 -2.99 16.45
C GLN A 112 17.58 -2.50 17.66
N LEU A 113 16.30 -2.87 17.75
CA LEU A 113 15.44 -2.56 18.89
C LEU A 113 15.86 -3.31 20.16
N GLN A 114 16.21 -4.59 20.05
CA GLN A 114 16.71 -5.40 21.17
C GLN A 114 18.05 -4.87 21.69
N MET A 115 18.93 -4.40 20.80
CA MET A 115 20.17 -3.72 21.21
C MET A 115 19.90 -2.38 21.89
N ALA A 116 18.96 -1.57 21.38
CA ALA A 116 18.63 -0.27 21.94
C ALA A 116 17.92 -0.34 23.30
N THR A 117 17.12 -1.38 23.53
CA THR A 117 16.38 -1.65 24.79
C THR A 117 17.21 -2.44 25.81
N GLY A 118 18.36 -2.98 25.41
CA GLY A 118 19.23 -3.79 26.25
C GLY A 118 18.83 -5.26 26.37
N GLU A 119 17.72 -5.69 25.73
CA GLU A 119 17.32 -7.11 25.67
C GLU A 119 18.38 -7.99 24.99
N ALA A 120 19.13 -7.47 24.01
CA ALA A 120 20.21 -8.21 23.36
C ALA A 120 21.44 -8.45 24.28
N LEU A 121 21.54 -7.70 25.38
CA LEU A 121 22.61 -7.84 26.39
C LEU A 121 22.12 -8.59 27.63
N ASP A 122 20.84 -8.97 27.69
CA ASP A 122 20.30 -9.77 28.76
C ASP A 122 20.57 -11.26 28.46
N PRO A 123 21.49 -11.92 29.18
CA PRO A 123 21.76 -13.35 29.01
C PRO A 123 20.55 -14.23 29.39
N LEU A 124 19.43 -13.64 29.82
CA LEU A 124 18.17 -14.29 30.13
C LEU A 124 17.07 -14.05 29.07
N ALA A 125 17.30 -13.19 28.06
CA ALA A 125 16.29 -12.87 27.06
C ALA A 125 15.99 -14.03 26.08
N ASP A 126 16.95 -14.94 25.86
CA ASP A 126 16.78 -16.15 25.02
C ASP A 126 16.41 -17.41 25.83
N ALA A 127 16.32 -17.30 27.16
CA ALA A 127 15.98 -18.41 28.02
C ALA A 127 14.84 -17.99 28.95
N GLY A 128 13.62 -18.13 28.44
CA GLY A 128 12.38 -17.72 29.10
C GLY A 128 12.45 -17.77 30.62
N ALA A 129 12.40 -16.58 31.22
CA ALA A 129 12.36 -16.30 32.66
C ALA A 129 13.29 -17.16 33.55
N PRO A 130 14.29 -16.59 34.24
CA PRO A 130 15.04 -17.37 35.22
C PRO A 130 14.08 -17.89 36.30
N PRO A 131 14.13 -19.19 36.66
CA PRO A 131 13.40 -19.66 37.82
C PRO A 131 13.92 -18.88 39.03
N ALA A 132 13.01 -18.36 39.86
CA ALA A 132 13.30 -17.55 41.05
C ALA A 132 14.37 -18.15 41.99
N SER A 133 14.67 -19.45 41.83
CA SER A 133 15.75 -20.15 42.50
C SER A 133 17.17 -19.66 42.16
N SER A 134 17.43 -19.14 40.95
CA SER A 134 18.78 -18.65 40.59
C SER A 134 19.07 -17.28 41.21
N THR A 135 18.06 -16.43 41.33
CA THR A 135 18.15 -15.13 42.01
C THR A 135 18.36 -15.32 43.52
N ALA A 136 17.65 -16.28 44.14
CA ALA A 136 17.83 -16.61 45.55
C ALA A 136 19.25 -17.13 45.85
N ALA A 137 19.76 -18.05 45.04
CA ALA A 137 21.12 -18.57 45.19
C ALA A 137 22.20 -17.49 44.98
N SER A 138 21.97 -16.52 44.09
CA SER A 138 22.89 -15.41 43.85
C SER A 138 22.90 -14.40 45.01
N ILE A 139 21.74 -14.17 45.64
CA ILE A 139 21.62 -13.31 46.83
C ILE A 139 22.29 -13.97 48.05
N ASP A 140 22.17 -15.28 48.19
CA ASP A 140 22.88 -16.04 49.24
C ASP A 140 24.40 -16.08 49.00
N ALA A 141 24.85 -16.25 47.75
CA ALA A 141 26.28 -16.27 47.40
C ALA A 141 26.99 -14.92 47.61
N LEU A 142 26.25 -13.81 47.55
CA LEU A 142 26.78 -12.46 47.80
C LEU A 142 26.91 -12.12 49.30
N GLY A 143 26.59 -13.07 50.20
CA GLY A 143 26.77 -12.88 51.65
C GLY A 143 25.91 -11.76 52.24
N ALA A 144 24.83 -11.35 51.53
CA ALA A 144 23.98 -10.23 51.93
C ALA A 144 23.32 -10.47 53.30
N ASN A 145 23.03 -11.73 53.63
CA ASN A 145 22.47 -12.13 54.92
C ASN A 145 23.49 -11.98 56.07
N ASP A 146 24.77 -12.26 55.84
CA ASP A 146 25.84 -12.08 56.81
C ASP A 146 26.14 -10.60 57.05
N ALA A 147 26.18 -9.80 55.97
CA ALA A 147 26.34 -8.36 56.05
C ALA A 147 25.18 -7.69 56.82
N LEU A 148 23.94 -8.15 56.61
CA LEU A 148 22.77 -7.64 57.32
C LEU A 148 22.73 -8.07 58.79
N ALA A 149 23.23 -9.26 59.11
CA ALA A 149 23.39 -9.72 60.49
C ALA A 149 24.46 -8.92 61.26
N GLU A 150 25.59 -8.59 60.62
CA GLU A 150 26.60 -7.69 61.20
C GLU A 150 26.06 -6.29 61.43
N LEU A 151 25.30 -5.75 60.47
CA LEU A 151 24.72 -4.41 60.57
C LEU A 151 23.67 -4.34 61.68
N LYS A 152 22.85 -5.39 61.84
CA LYS A 152 21.91 -5.52 62.97
C LYS A 152 22.61 -5.65 64.33
N ARG A 153 23.73 -6.38 64.42
CA ARG A 153 24.54 -6.43 65.66
C ARG A 153 25.12 -5.07 66.00
N LYS A 154 25.72 -4.38 65.01
CA LYS A 154 26.26 -3.03 65.21
C LYS A 154 25.18 -2.06 65.65
N LEU A 155 24.01 -2.07 65.01
CA LEU A 155 22.89 -1.21 65.42
C LEU A 155 22.35 -1.56 66.82
N SER A 156 22.29 -2.84 67.18
CA SER A 156 21.79 -3.25 68.50
C SER A 156 22.75 -2.88 69.62
N LEU A 157 24.06 -2.93 69.37
CA LEU A 157 25.10 -2.51 70.31
C LEU A 157 25.11 -0.99 70.51
N ASP A 158 24.91 -0.22 69.43
CA ASP A 158 24.87 1.24 69.46
C ASP A 158 23.61 1.79 70.17
N ASN A 159 22.51 1.03 70.14
CA ASN A 159 21.25 1.42 70.78
C ASN A 159 21.16 1.05 72.28
N THR A 160 22.13 0.30 72.81
CA THR A 160 22.20 -0.10 74.24
C THR A 160 23.22 0.70 75.06
N GLY A 161 23.88 1.69 74.45
CA GLY A 161 24.94 2.50 75.10
C GLY A 161 24.51 3.92 75.49
N LYS A 162 23.21 4.24 75.47
CA LYS A 162 22.70 5.56 75.81
C LYS A 162 21.52 5.46 76.79
N ASP A 163 21.85 5.09 78.02
CA ASP A 163 21.13 5.47 79.24
C ASP A 163 22.14 5.99 80.26
#